data_AF-A0A1F8LW83-F1
#
_entry.id   AF-A0A1F8LW83-F1
#
_cell.length_a   1.000
_cell.length_b   1.000
_cell.length_c   1.000
_cell.angle_alpha   90.00
_cell.angle_beta   90.00
_cell.angle_gamma   90.00
#
_symmetry.space_group_name_H-M   'P 1'
#
loop_
_entity.id
_entity.type
_entity.pdbx_description
1 polymer ?
#
loop_
_entity_poly.entity_id
_entity_poly.type
_entity_poly.pdbx_seq_one_letter_code
_entity_poly.pdbx_strand_id
1 'polypeptide(L)'
;MLVEVFIVGFIFWCVFPRMYQVYEDHIRIVLGGPFSVKVGFVDIKAIRITNNLILSVNFVTKLTKNYVEISKNKGLPIAITPNDFEQFLENANYALSQWKRQTQTEKKNYS
;
A
#
# COMPACT_ATOMS: atom_id res chain seq x y z
N MET A 1 27.26 -3.01 -22.77
CA MET A 1 27.60 -2.95 -21.32
C MET A 1 27.04 -1.72 -20.61
N LEU A 2 27.24 -0.48 -21.08
CA LEU A 2 26.81 0.74 -20.36
C LEU A 2 25.30 1.01 -20.47
N VAL A 3 24.72 0.83 -21.65
CA VAL A 3 23.28 1.04 -21.91
C VAL A 3 22.42 0.09 -21.07
N GLU A 4 22.86 -1.16 -20.93
CA GLU A 4 22.19 -2.19 -20.15
C GLU A 4 22.19 -1.84 -18.66
N VAL A 5 23.29 -1.30 -18.12
CA VAL A 5 23.34 -0.80 -16.74
C VAL A 5 22.39 0.37 -16.54
N PHE A 6 22.31 1.29 -17.51
CA PHE A 6 21.34 2.39 -17.47
C PHE A 6 19.89 1.87 -17.50
N ILE A 7 19.58 0.91 -18.37
CA ILE A 7 18.24 0.31 -18.47
C ILE A 7 17.88 -0.37 -17.16
N VAL A 8 18.77 -1.21 -16.62
CA VAL A 8 18.52 -1.93 -15.36
C VAL A 8 18.34 -0.94 -14.20
N GLY A 9 19.20 0.07 -14.10
CA GLY A 9 19.07 1.12 -13.08
C GLY A 9 17.77 1.92 -13.20
N PHE A 10 17.36 2.24 -14.42
CA PHE A 10 16.10 2.93 -14.69
C PHE A 10 14.88 2.09 -14.31
N ILE A 11 14.88 0.79 -14.66
CA ILE A 11 13.82 -0.15 -14.26
C ILE A 11 13.72 -0.21 -12.74
N PHE A 12 14.85 -0.35 -12.04
CA PHE A 12 14.86 -0.35 -10.58
C PHE A 12 14.30 0.94 -10.01
N TRP A 13 14.66 2.10 -10.54
CA TRP A 13 14.05 3.35 -10.12
C TRP A 13 12.53 3.33 -10.32
N CYS A 14 12.04 2.86 -11.47
CA CYS A 14 10.61 2.85 -11.77
C CYS A 14 9.77 1.97 -10.83
N VAL A 15 10.33 0.88 -10.31
CA VAL A 15 9.59 -0.10 -9.49
C VAL A 15 9.79 0.04 -7.99
N PHE A 16 10.89 0.68 -7.55
CA PHE A 16 11.17 0.82 -6.12
C PHE A 16 10.25 1.88 -5.48
N PRO A 17 9.56 1.54 -4.38
CA PRO A 17 8.70 2.48 -3.68
C PRO A 17 9.54 3.57 -3.02
N ARG A 18 9.07 4.81 -3.13
CA ARG A 18 9.70 6.02 -2.59
C ARG A 18 8.90 6.63 -1.44
N MET A 19 7.58 6.52 -1.49
CA MET A 19 6.69 7.08 -0.47
C MET A 19 5.39 6.28 -0.39
N TYR A 20 4.81 6.25 0.80
CA TYR A 20 3.48 5.70 1.07
C TYR A 20 2.58 6.83 1.55
N GLN A 21 1.46 7.04 0.88
CA GLN A 21 0.51 8.12 1.15
C GLN A 21 -0.86 7.51 1.46
N VAL A 22 -1.50 8.02 2.52
CA VAL A 22 -2.85 7.64 2.91
C VAL A 22 -3.78 8.79 2.52
N TYR A 23 -4.75 8.51 1.66
CA TYR A 23 -5.81 9.44 1.27
C TYR A 23 -7.13 9.03 1.93
N GLU A 24 -8.18 9.82 1.72
CA GLU A 24 -9.51 9.61 2.30
C GLU A 24 -10.21 8.36 1.75
N ASP A 25 -9.90 7.94 0.53
CA ASP A 25 -10.55 6.84 -0.19
C ASP A 25 -9.57 5.74 -0.63
N HIS A 26 -8.25 5.95 -0.54
CA HIS A 26 -7.26 5.00 -1.02
C HIS A 26 -5.89 5.13 -0.35
N ILE A 27 -5.07 4.10 -0.51
CA ILE A 27 -3.63 4.15 -0.23
C ILE A 27 -2.90 4.27 -1.56
N ARG A 28 -1.91 5.17 -1.62
CA ARG A 28 -1.03 5.35 -2.78
C ARG A 28 0.41 5.01 -2.43
N ILE A 29 1.01 4.13 -3.22
CA ILE A 29 2.42 3.78 -3.18
C ILE A 29 3.08 4.52 -4.35
N VAL A 30 3.89 5.53 -4.05
CA VAL A 30 4.63 6.30 -5.04
C VAL A 30 5.90 5.55 -5.39
N LEU A 31 6.15 5.33 -6.67
CA LEU A 31 7.35 4.67 -7.19
C LEU A 31 8.30 5.72 -7.81
N GLY A 32 9.14 5.34 -8.77
CA GLY A 32 9.95 6.30 -9.54
C GLY A 32 9.14 7.11 -10.54
N GLY A 33 9.50 8.38 -10.75
CA GLY A 33 8.91 9.21 -11.81
C GLY A 33 7.38 9.33 -11.69
N PRO A 34 6.61 9.19 -12.80
CA PRO A 34 5.15 9.31 -12.78
C PRO A 34 4.42 8.03 -12.30
N PHE A 35 5.15 6.99 -11.90
CA PHE A 35 4.56 5.69 -11.56
C PHE A 35 4.04 5.66 -10.11
N SER A 36 2.85 5.10 -9.93
CA SER A 36 2.27 4.88 -8.60
C SER A 36 1.28 3.72 -8.62
N VAL A 37 1.20 2.97 -7.53
CA VAL A 37 0.16 1.96 -7.30
C VAL A 37 -0.89 2.53 -6.36
N LYS A 38 -2.16 2.42 -6.73
CA LYS A 38 -3.29 2.87 -5.91
C LYS A 38 -4.11 1.67 -5.44
N VAL A 39 -4.53 1.69 -4.18
CA VAL A 39 -5.33 0.64 -3.55
C VAL A 39 -6.53 1.31 -2.89
N GLY A 40 -7.69 1.27 -3.55
CA GLY A 40 -8.91 1.86 -3.03
C GLY A 40 -9.40 1.14 -1.78
N PHE A 41 -9.93 1.87 -0.81
CA PHE A 41 -10.44 1.32 0.45
C PHE A 41 -11.59 0.33 0.25
N VAL A 42 -12.33 0.45 -0.85
CA VAL A 42 -13.32 -0.55 -1.29
C VAL A 42 -12.73 -1.95 -1.47
N ASP A 43 -11.47 -2.03 -1.89
CA ASP A 43 -10.76 -3.29 -2.10
C ASP A 43 -9.99 -3.75 -0.86
N ILE A 44 -9.87 -2.92 0.19
CA ILE A 44 -9.10 -3.24 1.39
C ILE A 44 -9.99 -3.96 2.41
N LYS A 45 -9.55 -5.17 2.77
CA LYS A 45 -10.15 -5.95 3.85
C LYS A 45 -9.63 -5.47 5.22
N ALA A 46 -8.31 -5.42 5.37
CA ALA A 46 -7.63 -5.06 6.61
C ALA A 46 -6.21 -4.55 6.33
N ILE A 47 -5.65 -3.79 7.27
CA ILE A 47 -4.27 -3.31 7.24
C ILE A 47 -3.64 -3.64 8.58
N ARG A 48 -2.54 -4.38 8.59
CA ARG A 48 -1.90 -4.89 9.82
C ARG A 48 -0.40 -5.06 9.67
N ILE A 49 0.33 -5.02 10.77
CA ILE A 49 1.71 -5.49 10.81
C ILE A 49 1.71 -7.01 10.93
N THR A 50 2.55 -7.67 10.15
CA THR A 50 2.75 -9.12 10.24
C THR A 50 4.21 -9.47 9.93
N ASN A 51 4.60 -10.67 10.34
CA ASN A 51 5.88 -11.29 10.05
C ASN A 51 5.74 -12.62 9.29
N ASN A 52 4.51 -12.98 8.90
CA ASN A 52 4.24 -14.24 8.24
C ASN A 52 4.76 -14.20 6.80
N LEU A 53 5.23 -15.33 6.28
CA LEU A 53 5.54 -15.41 4.85
C LEU A 53 4.23 -15.59 4.07
N ILE A 54 3.83 -14.58 3.30
CA ILE A 54 2.63 -14.64 2.44
C ILE A 54 2.99 -14.36 0.99
N LEU A 55 2.26 -14.98 0.07
CA LEU A 55 2.33 -14.62 -1.34
C LEU A 55 1.67 -13.25 -1.53
N SER A 56 2.46 -12.24 -1.88
CA SER A 56 2.01 -10.84 -1.97
C SER A 56 2.68 -10.11 -3.13
N VAL A 57 2.06 -9.01 -3.56
CA VAL A 57 2.77 -7.99 -4.34
C VAL A 57 3.72 -7.28 -3.38
N ASN A 58 5.01 -7.46 -3.60
CA ASN A 58 6.03 -7.15 -2.60
C ASN A 58 6.74 -5.83 -2.91
N PHE A 59 6.50 -4.83 -2.05
CA PHE A 59 7.17 -3.53 -2.03
C PHE A 59 8.00 -3.37 -0.74
N VAL A 60 8.43 -4.48 -0.13
CA VAL A 60 9.34 -4.49 1.01
C VAL A 60 10.72 -4.05 0.54
N THR A 61 11.19 -2.93 1.09
CA THR A 61 12.50 -2.33 0.77
C THR A 61 13.49 -2.44 1.92
N LYS A 62 13.05 -2.86 3.10
CA LYS A 62 13.90 -3.07 4.28
C LYS A 62 13.99 -4.56 4.59
N LEU A 63 15.18 -5.01 4.99
CA LEU A 63 15.40 -6.36 5.49
C LEU A 63 14.91 -6.45 6.95
N THR A 64 13.59 -6.40 7.13
CA THR A 64 12.93 -6.49 8.45
C THR A 64 12.04 -7.72 8.51
N LYS A 65 11.95 -8.35 9.69
CA LYS A 65 11.01 -9.46 9.91
C LYS A 65 9.55 -9.01 9.86
N ASN A 66 9.29 -7.74 10.18
CA ASN A 66 7.97 -7.16 10.18
C ASN A 66 7.76 -6.33 8.91
N TYR A 67 6.55 -6.42 8.35
CA TYR A 67 6.09 -5.58 7.25
C TYR A 67 4.61 -5.22 7.48
N VAL A 68 4.10 -4.21 6.79
CA VAL A 68 2.66 -3.92 6.77
C VAL A 68 2.03 -4.68 5.62
N GLU A 69 1.06 -5.52 5.95
CA GLU A 69 0.18 -6.20 5.01
C GLU A 69 -1.08 -5.35 4.80
N ILE A 70 -1.34 -4.99 3.54
CA ILE A 70 -2.62 -4.49 3.07
C ILE A 70 -3.36 -5.67 2.45
N SER A 71 -4.25 -6.29 3.23
CA SER A 71 -5.06 -7.42 2.78
C SER A 71 -6.20 -6.92 1.89
N LYS A 72 -6.39 -7.55 0.73
CA LYS A 72 -7.44 -7.18 -0.22
C LYS A 72 -8.66 -8.11 -0.13
N ASN A 73 -9.83 -7.60 -0.49
CA ASN A 73 -11.07 -8.39 -0.65
C ASN A 73 -10.95 -9.38 -1.83
N LYS A 74 -10.23 -8.98 -2.88
CA LYS A 74 -9.93 -9.79 -4.07
C LYS A 74 -8.49 -9.56 -4.53
N GLY A 75 -7.85 -10.59 -5.05
CA GLY A 75 -6.47 -10.56 -5.54
C GLY A 75 -5.42 -10.71 -4.43
N LEU A 76 -4.16 -10.54 -4.78
CA LEU A 76 -3.03 -10.71 -3.87
C LEU A 76 -2.96 -9.54 -2.85
N PRO A 77 -2.61 -9.83 -1.58
CA PRO A 77 -2.29 -8.79 -0.61
C PRO A 77 -1.04 -8.02 -1.05
N ILE A 78 -0.86 -6.83 -0.50
CA ILE A 78 0.29 -5.97 -0.77
C ILE A 78 1.13 -5.88 0.51
N ALA A 79 2.43 -6.16 0.39
CA ALA A 79 3.38 -6.04 1.49
C ALA A 79 4.24 -4.78 1.28
N ILE A 80 4.32 -3.91 2.29
CA ILE A 80 5.12 -2.68 2.26
C ILE A 80 5.98 -2.56 3.53
N THR A 81 7.09 -1.84 3.44
CA THR A 81 7.86 -1.40 4.62
C THR A 81 7.92 0.12 4.67
N PRO A 82 6.93 0.78 5.29
CA PRO A 82 6.98 2.21 5.55
C PRO A 82 8.17 2.56 6.45
N ASN A 83 8.52 3.85 6.48
CA ASN A 83 9.62 4.30 7.33
C ASN A 83 9.28 4.20 8.81
N ASP A 84 8.06 4.61 9.16
CA ASP A 84 7.45 4.46 10.47
C ASP A 84 6.24 3.53 10.35
N PHE A 85 6.32 2.36 10.98
CA PHE A 85 5.28 1.34 10.92
C PHE A 85 4.04 1.74 11.69
N GLU A 86 4.22 2.30 12.89
CA GLU A 86 3.13 2.60 13.81
C GLU A 86 2.34 3.79 13.28
N GLN A 87 3.03 4.86 12.90
CA GLN A 87 2.40 6.06 12.37
C GLN A 87 1.64 5.77 11.07
N PHE A 88 2.24 4.98 10.16
CA PHE A 88 1.55 4.58 8.94
C PHE A 88 0.29 3.74 9.24
N LEU A 89 0.42 2.76 10.13
CA LEU A 89 -0.68 1.85 10.47
C LEU A 89 -1.85 2.59 11.14
N GLU A 90 -1.55 3.52 12.05
CA GLU A 90 -2.55 4.36 12.71
C GLU A 90 -3.31 5.20 11.69
N ASN A 91 -2.58 5.97 10.86
CA ASN A 91 -3.18 6.83 9.84
C ASN A 91 -4.03 6.04 8.84
N ALA A 92 -3.52 4.90 8.37
CA ALA A 92 -4.20 4.07 7.38
C ALA A 92 -5.47 3.40 7.94
N ASN A 93 -5.42 2.91 9.18
CA ASN A 93 -6.61 2.33 9.82
C ASN A 93 -7.65 3.40 10.19
N TYR A 94 -7.20 4.58 10.63
CA TYR A 94 -8.07 5.71 10.87
C TYR A 94 -8.83 6.07 9.60
N ALA A 95 -8.12 6.33 8.49
CA ALA A 95 -8.72 6.69 7.21
C ALA A 95 -9.68 5.61 6.69
N LEU A 96 -9.29 4.33 6.74
CA LEU A 96 -10.15 3.21 6.35
C LEU A 96 -11.43 3.14 7.19
N SER A 97 -11.34 3.40 8.50
CA SER A 97 -12.50 3.39 9.39
C SER A 97 -13.48 4.54 9.11
N GLN A 98 -12.97 5.74 8.80
CA GLN A 98 -13.78 6.89 8.44
C GLN A 98 -14.54 6.64 7.13
N TRP A 99 -13.82 6.18 6.11
CA TRP A 99 -14.41 5.83 4.81
C TRP A 99 -15.53 4.78 4.94
N LYS A 100 -15.32 3.73 5.76
CA LYS A 100 -16.35 2.70 6.01
C LYS A 100 -17.61 3.29 6.66
N ARG A 101 -17.46 4.20 7.62
CA ARG A 101 -18.59 4.87 8.30
C ARG A 101 -19.38 5.78 7.34
N GLN A 102 -18.67 6.58 6.54
CA GLN A 102 -19.28 7.46 5.54
C GLN A 102 -20.09 6.64 4.51
N THR A 103 -19.47 5.60 3.95
CA THR A 103 -20.11 4.72 2.97
C THR A 103 -21.35 3.98 3.54
N GLN A 104 -21.31 3.58 4.81
CA GLN A 104 -22.46 2.95 5.47
C GLN A 104 -23.61 3.94 5.72
N THR A 105 -23.28 5.16 6.11
CA THR A 105 -24.27 6.23 6.36
C THR A 105 -24.99 6.61 5.07
N GLU A 106 -24.24 6.75 3.97
CA GLU A 106 -24.82 7.01 2.64
C GLU A 106 -25.77 5.89 2.23
N LYS A 107 -25.38 4.61 2.34
CA LYS A 107 -26.26 3.49 1.99
C LYS A 107 -27.59 3.48 2.76
N LYS A 108 -27.57 3.87 4.04
CA LYS A 108 -28.76 3.93 4.90
C LYS A 108 -29.73 5.05 4.49
N ASN A 109 -29.23 6.15 3.94
CA ASN A 109 -30.06 7.31 3.57
C ASN A 109 -30.79 7.14 2.22
N TYR A 110 -30.42 6.14 1.42
CA TYR A 110 -31.00 5.86 0.09
C TYR A 110 -31.67 4.46 -0.01
N SER A 111 -31.91 3.79 1.11
CA SER A 111 -32.70 2.54 1.20
C SER A 111 -34.01 2.80 1.94
#